data_AF-K3W292-F1
#
_entry.id   AF-K3W292-F1
#
_cell.length_a   1.000
_cell.length_b   1.000
_cell.length_c   1.000
_cell.angle_alpha   90.00
_cell.angle_beta   90.00
_cell.angle_gamma   90.00
#
_symmetry.space_group_name_H-M   'P 1'
#
loop_
_entity.id
_entity.type
_entity.pdbx_description
1 polymer ?
#
loop_
_entity_poly.entity_id
_entity_poly.type
_entity_poly.pdbx_seq_one_letter_code
_entity_poly.pdbx_strand_id
1 'polypeptide(L)'
;MASPSTIRSLAGRMAQASSTRISSAVSQVARFSTTAPQCKRKTKDNNPKRGVSSLYGSGPREPLSMSNIPLPKPRDFKPKIEVDPNHGLWGFFPGQGKLLATPKETEEHGRAWTVEELRKKSWEDLHALWWVCCKERNMLSTSRAELLRTKVGFGEREIDSRDEEVMKTQRAIKHVLTERYYTWQDAVDVAMNDPEINFESSDGQAYTPSAYEDETNAAEWTQPEAESEAAKQIDPVATEAQEAKIEKELKK
;
A
#
# COMPACT_ATOMS: atom_id res chain seq x y z
N MET A 1 12.90 23.23 -41.56
CA MET A 1 11.81 24.12 -41.12
C MET A 1 11.91 24.28 -39.61
N ALA A 2 11.91 25.54 -39.15
CA ALA A 2 11.77 26.05 -37.78
C ALA A 2 12.94 25.94 -36.77
N SER A 3 13.16 27.06 -36.08
CA SER A 3 14.26 27.56 -35.23
C SER A 3 14.12 27.28 -33.72
N PRO A 4 15.12 27.66 -32.90
CA PRO A 4 14.88 28.65 -31.83
C PRO A 4 16.04 29.67 -31.69
N SER A 5 15.81 30.97 -31.91
CA SER A 5 15.47 32.02 -30.92
C SER A 5 16.61 32.42 -29.95
N THR A 6 17.33 33.47 -30.34
CA THR A 6 18.29 34.24 -29.54
C THR A 6 17.56 35.36 -28.80
N ILE A 7 17.66 35.43 -27.48
CA ILE A 7 17.25 36.61 -26.69
C ILE A 7 18.52 37.39 -26.31
N ARG A 8 18.68 38.58 -26.88
CA ARG A 8 19.64 39.61 -26.49
C ARG A 8 18.89 40.69 -25.72
N SER A 9 19.42 41.11 -24.56
CA SER A 9 18.92 42.30 -23.88
C SER A 9 19.76 43.54 -24.24
N LEU A 10 19.07 44.62 -24.54
CA LEU A 10 19.55 45.94 -24.94
C LEU A 10 19.15 46.92 -23.82
N ALA A 11 20.12 47.60 -23.23
CA ALA A 11 19.93 48.84 -22.49
C ALA A 11 21.32 49.50 -22.37
N GLY A 12 21.55 50.78 -22.63
CA GLY A 12 20.72 51.90 -23.07
C GLY A 12 21.66 53.11 -23.04
N ARG A 13 21.76 53.85 -24.15
CA ARG A 13 22.48 55.14 -24.19
C ARG A 13 21.55 56.20 -23.61
N MET A 14 22.06 57.01 -22.69
CA MET A 14 21.52 58.33 -22.36
C MET A 14 22.65 59.34 -22.61
N ALA A 15 22.33 60.34 -23.44
CA ALA A 15 23.17 61.47 -23.78
C ALA A 15 22.53 62.72 -23.17
N GLN A 16 23.35 63.62 -22.61
CA GLN A 16 23.09 65.05 -22.37
C GLN A 16 24.44 65.67 -21.95
N ALA A 17 24.80 66.94 -22.16
CA ALA A 17 24.52 67.94 -23.19
C ALA A 17 25.61 69.03 -22.99
N SER A 18 26.08 69.62 -24.11
CA SER A 18 26.48 71.04 -24.31
C SER A 18 27.25 71.87 -23.24
N SER A 19 28.41 72.37 -23.70
CA SER A 19 28.76 73.81 -23.84
C SER A 19 29.88 74.44 -22.98
N THR A 20 30.87 74.94 -23.74
CA THR A 20 31.67 76.18 -23.61
C THR A 20 32.72 76.42 -22.51
N ARG A 21 33.94 76.67 -23.04
CA ARG A 21 34.92 77.75 -22.78
C ARG A 21 36.20 77.47 -21.96
N ILE A 22 37.31 77.56 -22.70
CA ILE A 22 38.47 78.46 -22.56
C ILE A 22 39.24 78.49 -21.22
N SER A 23 40.49 78.01 -21.32
CA SER A 23 41.74 78.31 -20.60
C SER A 23 41.70 78.99 -19.22
N SER A 24 42.38 78.35 -18.27
CA SER A 24 43.42 79.03 -17.49
C SER A 24 44.52 78.04 -17.14
N ALA A 25 45.76 78.38 -17.53
CA ALA A 25 46.95 77.69 -17.09
C ALA A 25 47.28 78.17 -15.67
N VAL A 26 47.16 77.29 -14.68
CA VAL A 26 47.81 77.47 -13.39
C VAL A 26 48.52 76.17 -13.05
N SER A 27 49.85 76.28 -12.98
CA SER A 27 50.77 75.21 -12.62
C SER A 27 50.48 74.75 -11.19
N GLN A 28 49.88 73.56 -11.04
CA GLN A 28 49.95 72.84 -9.78
C GLN A 28 51.07 71.81 -9.86
N VAL A 29 52.11 72.12 -9.10
CA VAL A 29 53.32 71.36 -8.84
C VAL A 29 52.93 69.93 -8.46
N ALA A 30 53.35 68.97 -9.28
CA ALA A 30 53.22 67.55 -8.97
C ALA A 30 54.02 67.27 -7.70
N ARG A 31 53.34 66.88 -6.63
CA ARG A 31 53.97 66.17 -5.51
C ARG A 31 54.54 64.88 -6.10
N PHE A 32 55.83 64.87 -6.34
CA PHE A 32 56.59 63.69 -6.75
C PHE A 32 56.62 62.73 -5.56
N SER A 33 55.51 62.03 -5.32
CA SER A 33 55.52 60.83 -4.51
C SER A 33 56.13 59.73 -5.36
N THR A 34 57.45 59.57 -5.27
CA THR A 34 58.19 58.41 -5.79
C THR A 34 57.88 57.17 -4.93
N THR A 35 56.62 56.81 -4.82
CA THR A 35 56.26 55.41 -4.59
C THR A 35 55.34 55.05 -5.73
N ALA A 36 55.92 54.83 -6.92
CA ALA A 36 55.26 54.02 -7.93
C ALA A 36 55.03 52.66 -7.25
N PRO A 37 53.80 52.28 -6.87
CA PRO A 37 53.58 50.89 -6.51
C PRO A 37 53.92 50.15 -7.79
N GLN A 38 54.96 49.32 -7.74
CA GLN A 38 55.60 48.74 -8.92
C GLN A 38 54.57 48.47 -10.01
N CYS A 39 54.61 49.25 -11.09
CA CYS A 39 53.81 49.03 -12.28
C CYS A 39 54.31 47.71 -12.88
N LYS A 40 53.87 46.57 -12.31
CA LYS A 40 54.07 45.25 -12.89
C LYS A 40 53.42 45.33 -14.26
N ARG A 41 54.24 45.24 -15.30
CA ARG A 41 53.78 45.26 -16.69
C ARG A 41 52.64 44.24 -16.81
N LYS A 42 51.47 44.68 -17.30
CA LYS A 42 50.36 43.76 -17.61
C LYS A 42 50.72 42.96 -18.85
N THR A 43 51.52 41.92 -18.66
CA THR A 43 51.96 40.99 -19.72
C THR A 43 51.28 39.62 -19.59
N LYS A 44 50.41 39.45 -18.58
CA LYS A 44 49.71 38.19 -18.28
C LYS A 44 48.44 38.06 -19.12
N ASP A 45 48.17 36.86 -19.61
CA ASP A 45 46.89 36.51 -20.24
C ASP A 45 45.74 36.61 -19.23
N ASN A 46 44.68 37.31 -19.61
CA ASN A 46 43.51 37.53 -18.74
C ASN A 46 42.52 36.35 -18.78
N ASN A 47 42.66 35.40 -19.70
CA ASN A 47 41.83 34.20 -19.75
C ASN A 47 42.56 32.99 -19.12
N PRO A 48 42.32 32.69 -17.83
CA PRO A 48 43.00 31.60 -17.13
C PRO A 48 42.61 30.20 -17.65
N LYS A 49 41.47 30.04 -18.30
CA LYS A 49 40.96 28.75 -18.82
C LYS A 49 41.15 28.62 -20.33
N ARG A 50 41.96 29.47 -20.96
CA ARG A 50 42.22 29.41 -22.40
C ARG A 50 42.76 28.03 -22.79
N GLY A 51 42.05 27.34 -23.69
CA GLY A 51 42.44 26.03 -24.18
C GLY A 51 42.31 24.88 -23.16
N VAL A 52 41.64 25.10 -22.02
CA VAL A 52 41.44 24.07 -20.99
C VAL A 52 40.02 23.52 -21.06
N SER A 53 39.89 22.21 -21.30
CA SER A 53 38.63 21.49 -21.39
C SER A 53 38.78 20.08 -20.81
N SER A 54 37.85 19.71 -19.92
CA SER A 54 37.83 18.38 -19.31
C SER A 54 37.31 17.31 -20.29
N LEU A 55 36.33 17.66 -21.11
CA LEU A 55 35.71 16.76 -22.08
C LEU A 55 36.68 16.29 -23.17
N TYR A 56 37.53 17.21 -23.67
CA TYR A 56 38.55 16.89 -24.68
C TYR A 56 39.91 16.51 -24.06
N GLY A 57 40.00 16.44 -22.72
CA GLY A 57 41.22 16.03 -22.03
C GLY A 57 42.43 16.93 -22.32
N SER A 58 42.24 18.23 -22.56
CA SER A 58 43.35 19.12 -22.95
C SER A 58 44.34 19.42 -21.82
N GLY A 59 44.03 19.00 -20.59
CA GLY A 59 44.91 19.10 -19.43
C GLY A 59 45.05 20.53 -18.87
N PRO A 60 45.81 20.70 -17.79
CA PRO A 60 46.08 22.02 -17.22
C PRO A 60 46.96 22.84 -18.16
N ARG A 61 46.66 24.14 -18.28
CA ARG A 61 47.38 25.08 -19.17
C ARG A 61 48.84 25.28 -18.78
N GLU A 62 49.11 25.22 -17.48
CA GLU A 62 50.43 25.44 -16.88
C GLU A 62 50.81 24.20 -16.06
N PRO A 63 52.11 23.84 -16.00
CA PRO A 63 52.56 22.73 -15.19
C PRO A 63 52.31 23.04 -13.71
N LEU A 64 51.47 22.22 -13.07
CA LEU A 64 51.22 22.30 -11.63
C LEU A 64 52.32 21.57 -10.87
N SER A 65 52.46 21.82 -9.56
CA SER A 65 53.46 21.16 -8.71
C SER A 65 53.40 19.62 -8.76
N MET A 66 52.23 19.05 -9.05
CA MET A 66 51.98 17.61 -9.13
C MET A 66 51.81 17.09 -10.56
N SER A 67 52.12 17.89 -11.59
CA SER A 67 51.94 17.47 -13.00
C SER A 67 52.80 16.29 -13.41
N ASN A 68 53.91 16.06 -12.71
CA ASN A 68 54.90 15.02 -13.02
C ASN A 68 54.63 13.69 -12.29
N ILE A 69 53.61 13.64 -11.43
CA ILE A 69 53.28 12.47 -10.63
C ILE A 69 52.14 11.72 -11.32
N PRO A 70 52.26 10.39 -11.52
CA PRO A 70 51.19 9.62 -12.14
C PRO A 70 49.91 9.72 -11.28
N LEU A 71 48.77 9.94 -11.94
CA LEU A 71 47.49 10.04 -11.24
C LEU A 71 47.21 8.74 -10.47
N PRO A 72 46.76 8.83 -9.20
CA PRO A 72 46.38 7.64 -8.45
C PRO A 72 45.17 6.99 -9.12
N LYS A 73 45.29 5.69 -9.45
CA LYS A 73 44.18 4.91 -9.98
C LYS A 73 43.29 4.50 -8.80
N PRO A 74 42.00 4.91 -8.76
CA PRO A 74 41.11 4.45 -7.71
C PRO A 74 41.00 2.92 -7.77
N ARG A 75 40.95 2.29 -6.60
CA ARG A 75 40.66 0.87 -6.50
C ARG A 75 39.16 0.69 -6.62
N ASP A 76 38.71 -0.24 -7.47
CA ASP A 76 37.29 -0.63 -7.59
C ASP A 76 36.83 -1.49 -6.40
N PHE A 77 37.12 -1.04 -5.18
CA PHE A 77 36.74 -1.71 -3.96
C PHE A 77 35.42 -1.14 -3.46
N LYS A 78 34.35 -1.94 -3.55
CA LYS A 78 33.06 -1.65 -2.93
C LYS A 78 32.99 -2.41 -1.61
N PRO A 79 33.06 -1.74 -0.44
CA PRO A 79 32.94 -2.42 0.83
C PRO A 79 31.56 -3.08 0.93
N LYS A 80 31.50 -4.30 1.47
CA LYS A 80 30.24 -4.95 1.84
C LYS A 80 29.74 -4.27 3.11
N ILE A 81 28.62 -3.57 3.02
CA ILE A 81 27.98 -2.93 4.17
C ILE A 81 27.15 -4.01 4.88
N GLU A 82 27.36 -4.14 6.18
CA GLU A 82 26.54 -5.04 7.01
C GLU A 82 25.15 -4.42 7.16
N VAL A 83 24.12 -5.18 6.77
CA VAL A 83 22.71 -4.78 6.88
C VAL A 83 22.06 -5.65 7.94
N ASP A 84 21.27 -5.04 8.82
CA ASP A 84 20.50 -5.76 9.84
C ASP A 84 19.52 -6.75 9.18
N PRO A 85 19.56 -8.05 9.55
CA PRO A 85 18.57 -9.02 9.11
C PRO A 85 17.12 -8.65 9.48
N ASN A 86 16.92 -7.98 10.62
CA ASN A 86 15.59 -7.60 11.12
C ASN A 86 15.16 -6.18 10.73
N HIS A 87 15.69 -5.67 9.61
CA HIS A 87 15.33 -4.37 9.10
C HIS A 87 13.88 -4.34 8.57
N GLY A 88 13.10 -3.31 8.92
CA GLY A 88 11.69 -3.21 8.51
C GLY A 88 11.45 -3.17 7.00
N LEU A 89 12.44 -2.74 6.21
CA LEU A 89 12.35 -2.76 4.73
C LEU A 89 12.29 -4.18 4.15
N TRP A 90 12.71 -5.21 4.89
CA TRP A 90 12.60 -6.59 4.43
C TRP A 90 11.14 -7.03 4.22
N GLY A 91 10.17 -6.36 4.84
CA GLY A 91 8.75 -6.62 4.62
C GLY A 91 8.21 -6.25 3.23
N PHE A 92 8.98 -5.53 2.41
CA PHE A 92 8.61 -5.24 1.00
C PHE A 92 9.06 -6.33 0.02
N PHE A 93 9.88 -7.28 0.49
CA PHE A 93 10.42 -8.35 -0.33
C PHE A 93 9.82 -9.70 0.09
N PRO A 94 9.71 -10.67 -0.83
CA PRO A 94 9.21 -12.01 -0.50
C PRO A 94 10.02 -12.76 0.56
N GLY A 95 11.30 -12.42 0.71
CA GLY A 95 12.18 -12.97 1.74
C GLY A 95 13.53 -12.28 1.78
N GLN A 96 14.31 -12.51 2.84
CA GLN A 96 15.64 -11.94 2.97
C GLN A 96 16.54 -12.38 1.81
N GLY A 97 17.14 -11.41 1.11
CA GLY A 97 18.01 -11.67 -0.05
C GLY A 97 17.29 -12.13 -1.32
N LYS A 98 15.95 -12.25 -1.31
CA LYS A 98 15.15 -12.63 -2.48
C LYS A 98 14.43 -11.41 -3.03
N LEU A 99 14.85 -10.94 -4.21
CA LEU A 99 14.25 -9.75 -4.82
C LEU A 99 12.85 -10.03 -5.40
N LEU A 100 12.69 -11.16 -6.07
CA LEU A 100 11.43 -11.57 -6.73
C LEU A 100 11.09 -13.01 -6.33
N ALA A 101 9.80 -13.26 -6.11
CA ALA A 101 9.28 -14.62 -6.00
C ALA A 101 9.22 -15.27 -7.39
N THR A 102 9.37 -16.58 -7.45
CA THR A 102 9.15 -17.30 -8.70
C THR A 102 7.65 -17.29 -9.04
N PRO A 103 7.24 -17.28 -10.32
CA PRO A 103 5.82 -17.29 -10.68
C PRO A 103 5.03 -18.41 -9.99
N LYS A 104 5.64 -19.59 -9.86
CA LYS A 104 5.05 -20.74 -9.16
C LYS A 104 4.76 -20.44 -7.68
N GLU A 105 5.71 -19.86 -6.95
CA GLU A 105 5.50 -19.49 -5.54
C GLU A 105 4.46 -18.36 -5.40
N THR A 106 4.36 -17.46 -6.37
CA THR A 106 3.33 -16.41 -6.37
C THR A 106 1.94 -16.99 -6.59
N GLU A 107 1.84 -17.98 -7.49
CA GLU A 107 0.61 -18.71 -7.80
C GLU A 107 0.14 -19.59 -6.62
N GLU A 108 1.05 -20.02 -5.75
CA GLU A 108 0.76 -20.74 -4.50
C GLU A 108 0.08 -19.81 -3.46
N HIS A 109 -1.17 -19.44 -3.72
CA HIS A 109 -2.08 -18.78 -2.78
C HIS A 109 -3.43 -19.49 -2.70
N GLY A 110 -4.10 -19.32 -1.56
CA GLY A 110 -5.48 -19.77 -1.37
C GLY A 110 -6.49 -18.76 -1.94
N ARG A 111 -7.78 -19.04 -1.70
CA ARG A 111 -8.87 -18.12 -2.03
C ARG A 111 -8.96 -16.93 -1.08
N ALA A 112 -9.63 -15.87 -1.52
CA ALA A 112 -10.09 -14.80 -0.65
C ALA A 112 -11.10 -15.28 0.41
N TRP A 113 -11.09 -14.57 1.55
CA TRP A 113 -12.10 -14.60 2.60
C TRP A 113 -13.48 -14.18 2.07
N THR A 114 -14.51 -14.94 2.42
CA THR A 114 -15.90 -14.56 2.12
C THR A 114 -16.48 -13.67 3.22
N VAL A 115 -17.51 -12.91 2.87
CA VAL A 115 -18.23 -12.04 3.82
C VAL A 115 -18.76 -12.83 5.01
N GLU A 116 -19.36 -14.00 4.75
CA GLU A 116 -19.95 -14.87 5.78
C GLU A 116 -18.93 -15.32 6.84
N GLU A 117 -17.69 -15.59 6.42
CA GLU A 117 -16.61 -15.97 7.33
C GLU A 117 -16.16 -14.79 8.18
N LEU A 118 -16.07 -13.61 7.58
CA LEU A 118 -15.64 -12.38 8.24
C LEU A 118 -16.68 -11.86 9.24
N ARG A 119 -17.99 -12.15 9.04
CA ARG A 119 -19.04 -11.81 10.02
C ARG A 119 -18.80 -12.44 11.39
N LYS A 120 -18.09 -13.57 11.47
CA LYS A 120 -17.79 -14.27 12.74
C LYS A 120 -16.56 -13.69 13.48
N LYS A 121 -15.88 -12.69 12.93
CA LYS A 121 -14.62 -12.15 13.47
C LYS A 121 -14.80 -10.86 14.26
N SER A 122 -13.97 -10.62 15.27
CA SER A 122 -13.99 -9.39 16.06
C SER A 122 -13.50 -8.17 15.26
N TRP A 123 -13.72 -6.95 15.76
CA TRP A 123 -13.17 -5.74 15.11
C TRP A 123 -11.64 -5.75 15.07
N GLU A 124 -10.99 -6.16 16.17
CA GLU A 124 -9.52 -6.24 16.27
C GLU A 124 -8.94 -7.21 15.23
N ASP A 125 -9.56 -8.38 15.05
CA ASP A 125 -9.13 -9.36 14.05
C ASP A 125 -9.26 -8.81 12.62
N LEU A 126 -10.38 -8.13 12.32
CA LEU A 126 -10.61 -7.53 11.01
C LEU A 126 -9.62 -6.40 10.73
N HIS A 127 -9.30 -5.60 11.75
CA HIS A 127 -8.32 -4.51 11.64
C HIS A 127 -6.89 -5.04 11.48
N ALA A 128 -6.51 -6.08 12.22
CA ALA A 128 -5.22 -6.75 12.05
C ALA A 128 -5.11 -7.38 10.65
N LEU A 129 -6.15 -8.09 10.21
CA LEU A 129 -6.21 -8.70 8.88
C LEU A 129 -6.10 -7.64 7.77
N TRP A 130 -6.76 -6.49 7.93
CA TRP A 130 -6.65 -5.37 6.99
C TRP A 130 -5.20 -4.94 6.78
N TRP A 131 -4.42 -4.80 7.85
CA TRP A 131 -3.01 -4.43 7.77
C TRP A 131 -2.13 -5.53 7.17
N VAL A 132 -2.45 -6.81 7.42
CA VAL A 132 -1.78 -7.93 6.73
C VAL A 132 -2.01 -7.83 5.23
N CYS A 133 -3.25 -7.58 4.79
CA CYS A 133 -3.56 -7.35 3.38
C CYS A 133 -2.82 -6.13 2.81
N CYS A 134 -2.74 -5.01 3.54
CA CYS A 134 -1.99 -3.84 3.09
C CYS A 134 -0.50 -4.12 2.90
N LYS A 135 0.13 -4.85 3.83
CA LYS A 135 1.55 -5.25 3.71
C LYS A 135 1.77 -6.15 2.49
N GLU A 136 0.89 -7.13 2.29
CA GLU A 136 0.93 -8.02 1.13
C GLU A 136 0.85 -7.24 -0.18
N ARG A 137 -0.11 -6.32 -0.32
CA ARG A 137 -0.26 -5.50 -1.54
C ARG A 137 0.95 -4.60 -1.80
N ASN A 138 1.57 -4.06 -0.75
CA ASN A 138 2.79 -3.26 -0.89
C ASN A 138 3.98 -4.11 -1.37
N MET A 139 4.12 -5.33 -0.85
CA MET A 139 5.13 -6.29 -1.31
C MET A 139 4.89 -6.71 -2.78
N LEU A 140 3.65 -7.01 -3.16
CA LEU A 140 3.27 -7.34 -4.54
C LEU A 140 3.53 -6.17 -5.50
N SER A 141 3.20 -4.94 -5.09
CA SER A 141 3.47 -3.73 -5.87
C SER A 141 4.97 -3.51 -6.09
N THR A 142 5.78 -3.76 -5.06
CA THR A 142 7.25 -3.69 -5.15
C THR A 142 7.78 -4.74 -6.14
N SER A 143 7.28 -5.97 -6.03
CA SER A 143 7.66 -7.07 -6.93
C SER A 143 7.28 -6.78 -8.38
N ARG A 144 6.08 -6.23 -8.61
CA ARG A 144 5.60 -5.80 -9.94
C ARG A 144 6.50 -4.70 -10.52
N ALA A 145 6.80 -3.67 -9.74
CA ALA A 145 7.66 -2.57 -10.19
C ALA A 145 9.07 -3.06 -10.55
N GLU A 146 9.63 -3.98 -9.75
CA GLU A 146 10.95 -4.56 -10.01
C GLU A 146 10.98 -5.50 -11.22
N LEU A 147 9.90 -6.26 -11.44
CA LEU A 147 9.72 -7.09 -12.64
C LEU A 147 9.72 -6.22 -13.90
N LEU A 148 8.95 -5.13 -13.90
CA LEU A 148 8.89 -4.17 -15.01
C LEU A 148 10.24 -3.47 -15.24
N ARG A 149 10.94 -3.08 -14.16
CA ARG A 149 12.25 -2.43 -14.23
C ARG A 149 13.32 -3.37 -14.82
N THR A 150 13.31 -4.62 -14.37
CA THR A 150 14.32 -5.62 -14.74
C THR A 150 13.97 -6.31 -16.07
N LYS A 151 12.73 -6.17 -16.56
CA LYS A 151 12.22 -6.77 -17.80
C LYS A 151 12.35 -8.30 -17.82
N VAL A 152 12.17 -8.91 -16.65
CA VAL A 152 12.14 -10.36 -16.48
C VAL A 152 10.72 -10.79 -16.80
N GLY A 153 10.47 -11.18 -18.05
CA GLY A 153 9.12 -11.22 -18.65
C GLY A 153 7.97 -11.78 -17.79
N PHE A 154 8.06 -13.04 -17.36
CA PHE A 154 6.94 -13.76 -16.73
C PHE A 154 6.75 -13.39 -15.24
N GLY A 155 5.51 -13.49 -14.73
CA GLY A 155 5.17 -13.26 -13.32
C GLY A 155 4.12 -12.16 -13.08
N GLU A 156 3.82 -11.33 -14.09
CA GLU A 156 2.88 -10.21 -13.94
C GLU A 156 1.45 -10.68 -13.65
N ARG A 157 0.99 -11.72 -14.37
CA ARG A 157 -0.38 -12.25 -14.23
C ARG A 157 -0.59 -12.90 -12.88
N GLU A 158 0.40 -13.62 -12.38
CA GLU A 158 0.38 -14.33 -11.10
C GLU A 158 0.32 -13.33 -9.95
N ILE A 159 1.10 -12.23 -10.05
CA ILE A 159 1.05 -11.11 -9.09
C ILE A 159 -0.33 -10.44 -9.10
N ASP A 160 -0.87 -10.15 -10.29
CA ASP A 160 -2.17 -9.48 -10.42
C ASP A 160 -3.31 -10.35 -9.90
N SER A 161 -3.30 -11.65 -10.21
CA SER A 161 -4.31 -12.60 -9.71
C SER A 161 -4.30 -12.66 -8.18
N ARG A 162 -3.10 -12.65 -7.57
CA ARG A 162 -2.96 -12.63 -6.11
C ARG A 162 -3.40 -11.28 -5.51
N ASP A 163 -3.07 -10.15 -6.14
CA ASP A 163 -3.55 -8.82 -5.68
C ASP A 163 -5.08 -8.72 -5.78
N GLU A 164 -5.70 -9.30 -6.81
CA GLU A 164 -7.15 -9.39 -6.94
C GLU A 164 -7.81 -10.15 -5.77
N GLU A 165 -7.26 -11.30 -5.37
CA GLU A 165 -7.74 -12.03 -4.20
C GLU A 165 -7.62 -11.20 -2.91
N VAL A 166 -6.48 -10.52 -2.70
CA VAL A 166 -6.28 -9.63 -1.54
C VAL A 166 -7.22 -8.40 -1.60
N MET A 167 -7.53 -7.89 -2.78
CA MET A 167 -8.53 -6.82 -2.93
C MET A 167 -9.94 -7.31 -2.62
N LYS A 168 -10.30 -8.55 -2.98
CA LYS A 168 -11.59 -9.16 -2.63
C LYS A 168 -11.75 -9.27 -1.11
N THR A 169 -10.70 -9.68 -0.38
CA THR A 169 -10.75 -9.72 1.09
C THR A 169 -10.95 -8.33 1.70
N GLN A 170 -10.21 -7.32 1.21
CA GLN A 170 -10.37 -5.94 1.68
C GLN A 170 -11.79 -5.40 1.43
N ARG A 171 -12.38 -5.71 0.27
CA ARG A 171 -13.78 -5.35 -0.03
C ARG A 171 -14.75 -6.05 0.92
N ALA A 172 -14.55 -7.33 1.20
CA ALA A 172 -15.38 -8.09 2.13
C ALA A 172 -15.29 -7.55 3.57
N ILE A 173 -14.09 -7.17 4.04
CA ILE A 173 -13.91 -6.53 5.35
C ILE A 173 -14.71 -5.23 5.44
N LYS A 174 -14.60 -4.36 4.43
CA LYS A 174 -15.38 -3.11 4.37
C LYS A 174 -16.88 -3.38 4.41
N HIS A 175 -17.33 -4.37 3.64
CA HIS A 175 -18.75 -4.74 3.60
C HIS A 175 -19.27 -5.16 4.98
N VAL A 176 -18.56 -6.05 5.68
CA VAL A 176 -18.95 -6.52 7.02
C VAL A 176 -18.98 -5.37 8.04
N LEU A 177 -18.00 -4.47 8.01
CA LEU A 177 -17.97 -3.34 8.95
C LEU A 177 -19.12 -2.36 8.69
N THR A 178 -19.43 -2.07 7.43
CA THR A 178 -20.57 -1.24 7.05
C THR A 178 -21.90 -1.89 7.43
N GLU A 179 -22.05 -3.20 7.17
CA GLU A 179 -23.23 -3.99 7.56
C GLU A 179 -23.46 -3.93 9.07
N ARG A 180 -22.40 -4.15 9.87
CA ARG A 180 -22.47 -4.06 11.34
C ARG A 180 -22.89 -2.68 11.83
N TYR A 181 -22.38 -1.63 11.20
CA TYR A 181 -22.71 -0.26 11.60
C TYR A 181 -24.19 0.04 11.37
N TYR A 182 -24.72 -0.28 10.17
CA TYR A 182 -26.14 -0.04 9.88
C TYR A 182 -27.07 -0.96 10.68
N THR A 183 -26.74 -2.24 10.80
CA THR A 183 -27.54 -3.16 11.64
C THR A 183 -27.56 -2.77 13.10
N TRP A 184 -26.45 -2.25 13.64
CA TRP A 184 -26.42 -1.68 14.98
C TRP A 184 -27.30 -0.43 15.09
N GLN A 185 -27.22 0.49 14.12
CA GLN A 185 -28.03 1.69 14.11
C GLN A 185 -29.54 1.36 14.08
N ASP A 186 -29.95 0.47 13.17
CA ASP A 186 -31.33 0.02 13.05
C ASP A 186 -31.80 -0.69 14.34
N ALA A 187 -30.93 -1.51 14.95
CA ALA A 187 -31.24 -2.19 16.20
C ALA A 187 -31.41 -1.21 17.38
N VAL A 188 -30.60 -0.14 17.43
CA VAL A 188 -30.75 0.92 18.43
C VAL A 188 -32.09 1.65 18.26
N ASP A 189 -32.47 1.99 17.02
CA ASP A 189 -33.76 2.65 16.74
C ASP A 189 -34.95 1.77 17.13
N VAL A 190 -34.87 0.45 16.92
CA VAL A 190 -35.89 -0.51 17.37
C VAL A 190 -35.91 -0.60 18.90
N ALA A 191 -34.75 -0.71 19.53
CA ALA A 191 -34.61 -0.83 20.97
C ALA A 191 -35.11 0.41 21.73
N MET A 192 -35.09 1.60 21.13
CA MET A 192 -35.70 2.81 21.72
C MET A 192 -37.21 2.67 21.98
N ASN A 193 -37.90 1.81 21.21
CA ASN A 193 -39.32 1.58 21.35
C ASN A 193 -39.64 0.30 22.14
N ASP A 194 -38.63 -0.48 22.52
CA ASP A 194 -38.78 -1.78 23.19
C ASP A 194 -38.93 -1.61 24.71
N PRO A 195 -40.02 -2.07 25.34
CA PRO A 195 -40.19 -2.00 26.79
C PRO A 195 -39.19 -2.86 27.58
N GLU A 196 -38.53 -3.85 26.97
CA GLU A 196 -37.54 -4.71 27.64
C GLU A 196 -36.15 -4.07 27.75
N ILE A 197 -35.87 -3.01 26.99
CA ILE A 197 -34.56 -2.38 26.91
C ILE A 197 -34.59 -0.99 27.53
N ASN A 198 -33.81 -0.79 28.60
CA ASN A 198 -33.66 0.48 29.28
C ASN A 198 -32.24 1.05 29.12
N PHE A 199 -32.09 2.08 28.28
CA PHE A 199 -30.81 2.76 28.05
C PHE A 199 -30.29 3.57 29.25
N GLU A 200 -31.17 3.97 30.17
CA GLU A 200 -30.83 4.84 31.31
C GLU A 200 -30.56 4.04 32.60
N SER A 201 -30.42 2.71 32.49
CA SER A 201 -30.17 1.83 33.64
C SER A 201 -28.81 2.10 34.28
N SER A 202 -28.80 2.62 35.52
CA SER A 202 -27.58 2.94 36.28
C SER A 202 -26.81 1.69 36.73
N ASP A 203 -27.47 0.53 36.79
CA ASP A 203 -26.89 -0.71 37.33
C ASP A 203 -26.08 -1.48 36.26
N GLY A 204 -25.94 -0.92 35.06
CA GLY A 204 -25.25 -1.54 33.92
C GLY A 204 -26.05 -2.64 33.22
N GLN A 205 -27.22 -2.99 33.75
CA GLN A 205 -28.13 -3.98 33.19
C GLN A 205 -29.16 -3.27 32.30
N ALA A 206 -28.87 -3.17 31.00
CA ALA A 206 -29.75 -2.50 30.04
C ALA A 206 -30.93 -3.36 29.55
N TYR A 207 -30.82 -4.69 29.66
CA TYR A 207 -31.84 -5.64 29.21
C TYR A 207 -32.56 -6.26 30.40
N THR A 208 -33.88 -6.05 30.47
CA THR A 208 -34.78 -6.62 31.49
C THR A 208 -35.86 -7.45 30.80
N PRO A 209 -35.70 -8.78 30.72
CA PRO A 209 -36.67 -9.63 30.02
C PRO A 209 -38.04 -9.55 30.68
N SER A 210 -39.08 -9.29 29.88
CA SER A 210 -40.46 -9.34 30.32
C SER A 210 -40.86 -10.81 30.53
N ALA A 211 -40.89 -11.27 31.78
CA ALA A 211 -41.43 -12.56 32.25
C ALA A 211 -41.12 -13.77 31.34
N TYR A 212 -40.05 -14.49 31.68
CA TYR A 212 -39.76 -15.88 31.30
C TYR A 212 -40.92 -16.62 30.58
N GLU A 213 -40.81 -16.84 29.26
CA GLU A 213 -41.57 -17.88 28.56
C GLU A 213 -41.01 -19.28 28.92
N ASP A 214 -40.98 -19.62 30.21
CA ASP A 214 -40.61 -20.96 30.70
C ASP A 214 -41.74 -21.99 30.53
N GLU A 215 -42.85 -21.63 29.88
CA GLU A 215 -43.96 -22.53 29.59
C GLU A 215 -44.24 -22.60 28.09
N THR A 216 -43.22 -22.87 27.28
CA THR A 216 -43.50 -23.79 26.16
C THR A 216 -43.83 -25.13 26.80
N ASN A 217 -45.13 -25.39 26.87
CA ASN A 217 -45.74 -26.57 27.44
C ASN A 217 -45.11 -27.85 26.87
N ALA A 218 -44.01 -28.31 27.46
CA ALA A 218 -43.39 -29.60 27.14
C ALA A 218 -44.36 -30.77 27.39
N ALA A 219 -45.48 -30.53 28.09
CA ALA A 219 -46.55 -31.50 28.26
C ALA A 219 -47.48 -31.63 27.02
N GLU A 220 -47.39 -30.75 26.01
CA GLU A 220 -48.16 -30.91 24.77
C GLU A 220 -47.52 -31.92 23.80
N TRP A 221 -46.21 -32.18 23.91
CA TRP A 221 -45.52 -33.25 23.17
C TRP A 221 -45.43 -34.58 23.93
N THR A 222 -45.85 -34.62 25.20
CA THR A 222 -45.99 -35.85 25.98
C THR A 222 -47.44 -36.09 26.36
N GLN A 223 -48.35 -35.98 25.39
CA GLN A 223 -49.57 -36.76 25.44
C GLN A 223 -49.24 -38.16 24.87
N PRO A 224 -49.13 -39.22 25.68
CA PRO A 224 -49.35 -40.55 25.14
C PRO A 224 -50.78 -40.56 24.61
N GLU A 225 -50.91 -40.71 23.30
CA GLU A 225 -52.18 -40.98 22.64
C GLU A 225 -52.92 -42.03 23.47
N ALA A 226 -54.07 -41.64 24.01
CA ALA A 226 -55.02 -42.56 24.62
C ALA A 226 -55.69 -43.38 23.51
N GLU A 227 -54.89 -44.15 22.77
CA GLU A 227 -55.34 -45.22 21.87
C GLU A 227 -54.90 -46.55 22.49
N SER A 228 -55.63 -47.02 23.51
CA SER A 228 -55.46 -48.42 23.96
C SER A 228 -56.72 -49.10 24.50
N GLU A 229 -57.92 -48.54 24.33
CA GLU A 229 -59.16 -49.27 24.68
C GLU A 229 -59.97 -49.79 23.48
N ALA A 230 -59.57 -49.51 22.23
CA ALA A 230 -60.23 -50.08 21.04
C ALA A 230 -59.59 -51.38 20.50
N ALA A 231 -58.40 -51.77 20.97
CA ALA A 231 -57.66 -52.93 20.45
C ALA A 231 -57.89 -54.26 21.21
N LYS A 232 -58.92 -54.34 22.07
CA LYS A 232 -59.22 -55.55 22.87
C LYS A 232 -60.37 -56.42 22.33
N GLN A 233 -60.81 -56.20 21.09
CA GLN A 233 -61.78 -57.09 20.42
C GLN A 233 -61.39 -57.31 18.95
N ILE A 234 -60.35 -58.12 18.70
CA ILE A 234 -60.19 -58.79 17.41
C ILE A 234 -59.77 -60.22 17.70
N ASP A 235 -60.70 -61.15 17.49
CA ASP A 235 -60.49 -62.58 17.60
C ASP A 235 -59.51 -63.08 16.51
N PRO A 236 -58.52 -63.93 16.83
CA PRO A 236 -57.45 -64.32 15.90
C PRO A 236 -57.86 -65.40 14.87
N VAL A 237 -59.13 -65.73 14.73
CA VAL A 237 -59.59 -66.89 13.92
C VAL A 237 -59.96 -66.51 12.47
N ALA A 238 -60.12 -65.22 12.15
CA ALA A 238 -60.63 -64.78 10.85
C ALA A 238 -59.54 -64.47 9.79
N THR A 239 -58.29 -64.23 10.18
CA THR A 239 -57.20 -63.81 9.28
C THR A 239 -56.52 -64.98 8.56
N GLU A 240 -56.40 -66.15 9.20
CA GLU A 240 -55.77 -67.33 8.56
C GLU A 240 -56.62 -67.90 7.40
N ALA A 241 -57.95 -67.74 7.45
CA ALA A 241 -58.85 -68.22 6.40
C ALA A 241 -58.81 -67.36 5.12
N GLN A 242 -58.37 -66.09 5.22
CA GLN A 242 -58.24 -65.20 4.07
C GLN A 242 -56.89 -65.35 3.38
N GLU A 243 -55.81 -65.57 4.14
CA GLU A 243 -54.47 -65.81 3.58
C GLU A 243 -54.42 -67.15 2.81
N ALA A 244 -55.04 -68.21 3.32
CA ALA A 244 -55.12 -69.51 2.63
C ALA A 244 -55.95 -69.47 1.33
N LYS A 245 -56.82 -68.46 1.17
CA LYS A 245 -57.65 -68.29 -0.04
C LYS A 245 -56.91 -67.51 -1.12
N ILE A 246 -56.11 -66.52 -0.73
CA ILE A 246 -55.24 -65.75 -1.64
C ILE A 246 -54.09 -66.61 -2.17
N GLU A 247 -53.52 -67.48 -1.33
CA GLU A 247 -52.42 -68.37 -1.75
C GLU A 247 -52.86 -69.48 -2.73
N LYS A 248 -54.15 -69.85 -2.72
CA LYS A 248 -54.74 -70.80 -3.68
C LYS A 248 -55.10 -70.17 -5.03
N GLU A 249 -55.38 -68.87 -5.11
CA GLU A 249 -55.64 -68.18 -6.38
C GLU A 249 -54.35 -67.83 -7.14
N LEU A 250 -53.23 -67.65 -6.44
CA LEU A 250 -51.92 -67.34 -7.05
C LEU A 250 -51.19 -68.55 -7.65
N LYS A 251 -51.71 -69.78 -7.47
CA LYS A 251 -51.10 -71.04 -7.94
C LYS A 251 -51.89 -71.76 -9.04
N LYS A 252 -52.79 -71.06 -9.75
CA LYS A 252 -53.52 -71.62 -10.90
C LYS A 252 -53.26 -70.82 -12.17
#